data_AF-A0A9E2Z7A0-F1
#
_entry.id   AF-A0A9E2Z7A0-F1
#
_cell.length_a   1.000
_cell.length_b   1.000
_cell.length_c   1.000
_cell.angle_alpha   90.00
_cell.angle_beta   90.00
_cell.angle_gamma   90.00
#
_symmetry.space_group_name_H-M   'P 1'
#
loop_
_entity.id
_entity.type
_entity.pdbx_description
1 polymer ?
#
loop_
_entity_poly.entity_id
_entity_poly.type
_entity_poly.pdbx_seq_one_letter_code
_entity_poly.pdbx_strand_id
1 'polypeptide(L)'
;MHLGGGCLHEFAHGCDVLGGGGGGPATESLPLAANAIALNGPVPVVTLAELPPDGLVMPCSLRGNPAVCVERIGTGRESIPIRHHVERHFGKPVVAMLCTQIGGYNGPAAVALAAHAGLPLLDGDAVGRSFPGFDQVAMRLAGIPPTPTVFADEHDRVVAVHLGNRDGLEPLARTIIGGFGGRAVSSGYMMTVEQAAAAVVPDSVRKALRIGEILAEPVATADAIRRLADEFGGVAIIEGRVAAVLRPTGVASDQHTRAMVQGTGRDSGRTVRLEMGHHYLAAFDGD
;
A
#
# COMPACT_ATOMS: atom_id res chain seq x y z
N MET A 1 -6.51 -6.37 -17.20
CA MET A 1 -5.16 -7.03 -17.18
C MET A 1 -5.13 -8.02 -16.03
N HIS A 2 -4.09 -8.85 -15.88
CA HIS A 2 -3.96 -9.76 -14.74
C HIS A 2 -2.60 -9.57 -14.05
N LEU A 3 -2.59 -9.60 -12.73
CA LEU A 3 -1.37 -9.77 -11.95
C LEU A 3 -1.12 -11.27 -11.80
N GLY A 4 -0.12 -11.75 -12.54
CA GLY A 4 0.34 -13.14 -12.54
C GLY A 4 1.80 -13.24 -12.09
N GLY A 5 2.30 -14.46 -11.91
CA GLY A 5 3.68 -14.69 -11.44
C GLY A 5 4.76 -13.99 -12.29
N GLY A 6 4.53 -13.84 -13.60
CA GLY A 6 5.50 -13.23 -14.52
C GLY A 6 5.66 -11.70 -14.43
N CYS A 7 4.82 -11.01 -13.66
CA CYS A 7 4.90 -9.54 -13.50
C CYS A 7 4.93 -9.09 -12.04
N LEU A 8 5.03 -10.05 -11.09
CA LEU A 8 4.97 -9.75 -9.66
C LEU A 8 6.20 -8.97 -9.19
N HIS A 9 7.39 -9.27 -9.71
CA HIS A 9 8.62 -8.60 -9.31
C HIS A 9 8.61 -7.13 -9.72
N GLU A 10 8.24 -6.85 -10.96
CA GLU A 10 8.06 -5.50 -11.49
C GLU A 10 7.00 -4.77 -10.68
N PHE A 11 5.84 -5.39 -10.47
CA PHE A 11 4.78 -4.80 -9.66
C PHE A 11 5.26 -4.44 -8.25
N ALA A 12 6.00 -5.33 -7.56
CA ALA A 12 6.57 -5.05 -6.25
C ALA A 12 7.58 -3.90 -6.27
N HIS A 13 8.49 -3.86 -7.24
CA HIS A 13 9.45 -2.75 -7.37
C HIS A 13 8.74 -1.40 -7.57
N GLY A 14 7.68 -1.38 -8.36
CA GLY A 14 6.85 -0.19 -8.50
C GLY A 14 6.12 0.21 -7.22
N CYS A 15 5.62 -0.77 -6.46
CA CYS A 15 5.03 -0.54 -5.15
C CYS A 15 6.05 0.09 -4.17
N ASP A 16 7.32 -0.33 -4.20
CA ASP A 16 8.38 0.27 -3.38
C ASP A 16 8.61 1.75 -3.72
N VAL A 17 8.62 2.10 -5.01
CA VAL A 17 8.70 3.51 -5.45
C VAL A 17 7.50 4.31 -4.95
N LEU A 18 6.28 3.78 -5.13
CA LEU A 18 5.05 4.44 -4.65
C LEU A 18 4.98 4.47 -3.12
N GLY A 19 5.70 3.61 -2.41
CA GLY A 19 5.86 3.65 -0.95
C GLY A 19 6.44 4.97 -0.47
N GLY A 20 7.22 5.67 -1.31
CA GLY A 20 7.81 6.96 -0.95
C GLY A 20 8.66 6.85 0.32
N GLY A 21 9.42 5.78 0.46
CA GLY A 21 10.30 5.52 1.61
C GLY A 21 9.64 4.82 2.80
N GLY A 22 8.34 4.49 2.72
CA GLY A 22 7.64 3.74 3.75
C GLY A 22 6.69 2.67 3.23
N GLY A 23 5.92 2.07 4.14
CA GLY A 23 5.08 0.91 3.84
C GLY A 23 5.82 -0.44 3.95
N GLY A 24 7.11 -0.43 4.24
CA GLY A 24 7.97 -1.61 4.26
C GLY A 24 8.28 -2.13 2.85
N PRO A 25 9.32 -2.98 2.68
CA PRO A 25 9.70 -3.46 1.36
C PRO A 25 8.62 -4.36 0.77
N ALA A 26 8.22 -4.10 -0.48
CA ALA A 26 7.24 -4.89 -1.20
C ALA A 26 7.72 -6.35 -1.39
N THR A 27 9.04 -6.55 -1.52
CA THR A 27 9.68 -7.86 -1.66
C THR A 27 9.34 -8.84 -0.54
N GLU A 28 9.07 -8.35 0.67
CA GLU A 28 8.72 -9.20 1.83
C GLU A 28 7.33 -9.85 1.68
N SER A 29 6.47 -9.28 0.84
CA SER A 29 5.13 -9.82 0.55
C SER A 29 5.04 -10.55 -0.80
N LEU A 30 6.13 -10.58 -1.58
CA LEU A 30 6.18 -11.31 -2.84
C LEU A 30 5.93 -12.82 -2.67
N PRO A 31 6.54 -13.53 -1.70
CA PRO A 31 6.28 -14.96 -1.51
C PRO A 31 4.81 -15.24 -1.21
N LEU A 32 4.16 -14.35 -0.45
CA LEU A 32 2.74 -14.44 -0.13
C LEU A 32 1.88 -14.32 -1.40
N ALA A 33 2.14 -13.31 -2.23
CA ALA A 33 1.46 -13.11 -3.51
C ALA A 33 1.68 -14.29 -4.47
N ALA A 34 2.92 -14.73 -4.63
CA ALA A 34 3.29 -15.83 -5.52
C ALA A 34 2.61 -17.15 -5.11
N ASN A 35 2.59 -17.46 -3.82
CA ASN A 35 1.92 -18.63 -3.29
C ASN A 35 0.39 -18.56 -3.53
N ALA A 36 -0.23 -17.41 -3.27
CA ALA A 36 -1.66 -17.24 -3.49
C ALA A 36 -2.05 -17.37 -4.97
N ILE A 37 -1.24 -16.84 -5.89
CA ILE A 37 -1.44 -17.03 -7.34
C ILE A 37 -1.23 -18.50 -7.74
N ALA A 38 -0.24 -19.18 -7.19
CA ALA A 38 -0.02 -20.60 -7.47
C ALA A 38 -1.22 -21.47 -7.04
N LEU A 39 -1.89 -21.10 -5.94
CA LEU A 39 -3.03 -21.84 -5.40
C LEU A 39 -4.37 -21.49 -6.07
N ASN A 40 -4.59 -20.21 -6.42
CA ASN A 40 -5.92 -19.72 -6.83
C ASN A 40 -5.94 -19.15 -8.26
N GLY A 41 -4.79 -19.02 -8.90
CA GLY A 41 -4.63 -18.40 -10.23
C GLY A 41 -4.32 -16.90 -10.19
N PRO A 42 -4.03 -16.30 -11.37
CA PRO A 42 -3.76 -14.86 -11.49
C PRO A 42 -4.94 -14.00 -11.07
N VAL A 43 -4.66 -12.81 -10.54
CA VAL A 43 -5.70 -11.87 -10.07
C VAL A 43 -6.07 -10.90 -11.19
N PRO A 44 -7.36 -10.82 -11.59
CA PRO A 44 -7.80 -9.80 -12.54
C PRO A 44 -7.70 -8.40 -11.92
N VAL A 45 -7.24 -7.44 -12.71
CA VAL A 45 -7.26 -6.01 -12.39
C VAL A 45 -8.33 -5.34 -13.26
N VAL A 46 -9.30 -4.74 -12.60
CA VAL A 46 -10.52 -4.15 -13.18
C VAL A 46 -10.62 -2.67 -12.88
N THR A 47 -11.27 -1.91 -13.73
CA THR A 47 -11.63 -0.51 -13.50
C THR A 47 -13.04 -0.40 -12.91
N LEU A 48 -13.39 0.77 -12.38
CA LEU A 48 -14.75 1.02 -11.87
C LEU A 48 -15.83 0.82 -12.95
N ALA A 49 -15.51 1.13 -14.21
CA ALA A 49 -16.45 1.00 -15.33
C ALA A 49 -16.80 -0.46 -15.68
N GLU A 50 -15.97 -1.42 -15.24
CA GLU A 50 -16.17 -2.85 -15.47
C GLU A 50 -17.01 -3.52 -14.37
N LEU A 51 -17.40 -2.77 -13.33
CA LEU A 51 -18.08 -3.29 -12.14
C LEU A 51 -19.53 -2.78 -12.04
N PRO A 52 -20.43 -3.55 -11.40
CA PRO A 52 -21.80 -3.10 -11.17
C PRO A 52 -21.82 -1.93 -10.17
N PRO A 53 -22.52 -0.82 -10.47
CA PRO A 53 -22.44 0.42 -9.70
C PRO A 53 -22.87 0.28 -8.23
N ASP A 54 -23.79 -0.65 -7.94
CA ASP A 54 -24.35 -0.88 -6.61
C ASP A 54 -23.62 -1.95 -5.78
N GLY A 55 -22.66 -2.66 -6.40
CA GLY A 55 -21.80 -3.64 -5.76
C GLY A 55 -20.78 -3.00 -4.82
N LEU A 56 -20.30 -3.76 -3.83
CA LEU A 56 -19.36 -3.23 -2.84
C LEU A 56 -17.90 -3.35 -3.28
N VAL A 57 -17.17 -2.26 -3.11
CA VAL A 57 -15.71 -2.23 -3.10
C VAL A 57 -15.25 -2.40 -1.65
N MET A 58 -14.32 -3.33 -1.43
CA MET A 58 -13.79 -3.68 -0.11
C MET A 58 -12.30 -3.27 -0.01
N PRO A 59 -12.00 -2.11 0.61
CA PRO A 59 -10.62 -1.70 0.87
C PRO A 59 -9.94 -2.63 1.87
N CYS A 60 -8.83 -3.25 1.51
CA CYS A 60 -8.09 -4.16 2.37
C CYS A 60 -6.62 -3.80 2.46
N SER A 61 -6.05 -3.96 3.65
CA SER A 61 -4.64 -3.73 3.91
C SER A 61 -4.16 -4.54 5.11
N LEU A 62 -2.88 -4.88 5.12
CA LEU A 62 -2.20 -5.32 6.32
C LEU A 62 -1.91 -4.13 7.24
N ARG A 63 -2.04 -4.41 8.53
CA ARG A 63 -1.79 -3.50 9.63
C ARG A 63 -0.92 -4.21 10.65
N GLY A 64 0.02 -3.50 11.25
CA GLY A 64 0.90 -4.12 12.23
C GLY A 64 2.23 -3.41 12.37
N ASN A 65 3.05 -3.96 13.26
CA ASN A 65 4.43 -3.56 13.39
C ASN A 65 5.25 -4.14 12.22
N PRO A 66 5.97 -3.32 11.43
CA PRO A 66 6.81 -3.81 10.34
C PRO A 66 7.78 -4.93 10.76
N ALA A 67 8.37 -4.84 11.95
CA ALA A 67 9.29 -5.87 12.47
C ALA A 67 8.59 -7.22 12.70
N VAL A 68 7.30 -7.20 13.05
CA VAL A 68 6.51 -8.43 13.19
C VAL A 68 6.08 -8.94 11.82
N CYS A 69 5.67 -8.07 10.90
CA CYS A 69 5.18 -8.47 9.58
C CYS A 69 6.25 -9.19 8.73
N VAL A 70 7.54 -8.91 8.94
CA VAL A 70 8.63 -9.62 8.24
C VAL A 70 8.88 -11.03 8.77
N GLU A 71 8.71 -11.25 10.08
CA GLU A 71 8.87 -12.59 10.69
C GLU A 71 7.58 -13.42 10.57
N ARG A 72 6.43 -12.74 10.54
CA ARG A 72 5.08 -13.31 10.58
C ARG A 72 4.26 -12.80 9.41
N ILE A 73 4.61 -13.28 8.22
CA ILE A 73 4.03 -12.87 6.91
C ILE A 73 2.50 -13.06 6.88
N GLY A 74 1.98 -14.07 7.58
CA GLY A 74 0.56 -14.44 7.59
C GLY A 74 0.19 -15.47 6.54
N THR A 75 -1.12 -15.60 6.27
CA THR A 75 -1.62 -16.60 5.31
C THR A 75 -2.19 -16.00 4.03
N GLY A 76 -2.56 -14.72 4.05
CA GLY A 76 -3.30 -14.07 2.95
C GLY A 76 -4.78 -14.48 2.90
N ARG A 77 -5.21 -15.42 3.75
CA ARG A 77 -6.59 -15.93 3.80
C ARG A 77 -7.48 -15.11 4.72
N GLU A 78 -6.91 -14.19 5.49
CA GLU A 78 -7.61 -13.32 6.44
C GLU A 78 -8.67 -12.44 5.74
N SER A 79 -8.55 -12.23 4.42
CA SER A 79 -9.57 -11.54 3.60
C SER A 79 -10.87 -12.32 3.46
N ILE A 80 -10.86 -13.65 3.57
CA ILE A 80 -12.06 -14.51 3.43
C ILE A 80 -13.08 -14.24 4.54
N PRO A 81 -12.73 -14.34 5.84
CA PRO A 81 -13.68 -14.05 6.91
C PRO A 81 -14.08 -12.57 6.94
N ILE A 82 -13.19 -11.66 6.54
CA ILE A 82 -13.51 -10.23 6.37
C ILE A 82 -14.61 -10.06 5.31
N ARG A 83 -14.44 -10.62 4.11
CA ARG A 83 -15.43 -10.57 3.03
C ARG A 83 -16.78 -11.09 3.51
N HIS A 84 -16.80 -12.25 4.16
CA HIS A 84 -18.04 -12.84 4.69
C HIS A 84 -18.75 -11.90 5.67
N HIS A 85 -18.00 -11.27 6.59
CA HIS A 85 -18.57 -10.32 7.54
C HIS A 85 -19.14 -9.08 6.82
N VAL A 86 -18.40 -8.52 5.86
CA VAL A 86 -18.83 -7.36 5.07
C VAL A 86 -20.10 -7.66 4.30
N GLU A 87 -20.14 -8.75 3.53
CA GLU A 87 -21.32 -9.12 2.73
C GLU A 87 -22.54 -9.35 3.62
N ARG A 88 -22.36 -10.00 4.79
CA ARG A 88 -23.42 -10.20 5.77
C ARG A 88 -23.91 -8.89 6.40
N HIS A 89 -23.01 -7.97 6.73
CA HIS A 89 -23.35 -6.71 7.37
C HIS A 89 -24.13 -5.78 6.43
N PHE A 90 -23.68 -5.65 5.18
CA PHE A 90 -24.27 -4.75 4.20
C PHE A 90 -25.38 -5.39 3.36
N GLY A 91 -25.54 -6.73 3.41
CA GLY A 91 -26.53 -7.45 2.61
C GLY A 91 -26.28 -7.36 1.10
N LYS A 92 -25.03 -7.14 0.70
CA LYS A 92 -24.61 -6.94 -0.70
C LYS A 92 -23.31 -7.67 -1.00
N PRO A 93 -23.11 -8.16 -2.24
CA PRO A 93 -21.87 -8.81 -2.62
C PRO A 93 -20.71 -7.82 -2.71
N VAL A 94 -19.52 -8.28 -2.31
CA VAL A 94 -18.26 -7.60 -2.63
C VAL A 94 -17.88 -7.99 -4.05
N VAL A 95 -17.70 -6.98 -4.92
CA VAL A 95 -17.42 -7.17 -6.35
C VAL A 95 -15.98 -6.89 -6.72
N ALA A 96 -15.24 -6.15 -5.88
CA ALA A 96 -13.80 -5.95 -6.02
C ALA A 96 -13.15 -5.65 -4.67
N MET A 97 -11.89 -6.05 -4.55
CA MET A 97 -11.00 -5.61 -3.48
C MET A 97 -10.24 -4.36 -3.93
N LEU A 98 -10.10 -3.38 -3.05
CA LEU A 98 -9.24 -2.22 -3.25
C LEU A 98 -8.01 -2.38 -2.35
N CYS A 99 -6.80 -2.24 -2.88
CA CYS A 99 -5.63 -2.10 -2.02
C CYS A 99 -5.77 -0.77 -1.28
N THR A 100 -5.85 -0.75 0.06
CA THR A 100 -6.01 0.54 0.75
C THR A 100 -4.80 1.44 0.50
N GLN A 101 -3.60 0.87 0.40
CA GLN A 101 -2.35 1.62 0.23
C GLN A 101 -1.41 0.82 -0.66
N ILE A 102 -1.21 1.26 -1.91
CA ILE A 102 -0.43 0.49 -2.89
C ILE A 102 1.06 0.41 -2.54
N GLY A 103 1.56 1.38 -1.76
CA GLY A 103 2.98 1.54 -1.48
C GLY A 103 3.57 0.44 -0.58
N GLY A 104 4.69 -0.13 -1.00
CA GLY A 104 5.48 -1.09 -0.25
C GLY A 104 4.79 -2.45 -0.08
N TYR A 105 4.90 -3.02 1.12
CA TYR A 105 4.40 -4.35 1.51
C TYR A 105 2.93 -4.60 1.14
N ASN A 106 2.07 -3.58 1.26
CA ASN A 106 0.64 -3.75 1.02
C ASN A 106 0.30 -4.02 -0.45
N GLY A 107 1.14 -3.61 -1.40
CA GLY A 107 0.90 -3.80 -2.83
C GLY A 107 0.80 -5.28 -3.20
N PRO A 108 1.90 -6.07 -3.15
CA PRO A 108 1.85 -7.49 -3.46
C PRO A 108 0.95 -8.27 -2.49
N ALA A 109 0.89 -7.87 -1.22
CA ALA A 109 -0.02 -8.52 -0.29
C ALA A 109 -1.50 -8.38 -0.67
N ALA A 110 -1.92 -7.27 -1.29
CA ALA A 110 -3.29 -7.13 -1.82
C ALA A 110 -3.59 -8.18 -2.89
N VAL A 111 -2.59 -8.57 -3.69
CA VAL A 111 -2.73 -9.66 -4.68
C VAL A 111 -3.05 -10.97 -3.98
N ALA A 112 -2.35 -11.27 -2.88
CA ALA A 112 -2.63 -12.48 -2.10
C ALA A 112 -4.03 -12.47 -1.49
N LEU A 113 -4.41 -11.34 -0.88
CA LEU A 113 -5.72 -11.17 -0.25
C LEU A 113 -6.85 -11.31 -1.27
N ALA A 114 -6.70 -10.73 -2.46
CA ALA A 114 -7.68 -10.79 -3.55
C ALA A 114 -7.79 -12.20 -4.14
N ALA A 115 -6.65 -12.86 -4.39
CA ALA A 115 -6.59 -14.24 -4.88
C ALA A 115 -7.31 -15.21 -3.93
N HIS A 116 -7.05 -15.13 -2.63
CA HIS A 116 -7.72 -15.98 -1.64
C HIS A 116 -9.20 -15.64 -1.47
N ALA A 117 -9.58 -14.38 -1.57
CA ALA A 117 -10.98 -13.95 -1.50
C ALA A 117 -11.78 -14.29 -2.78
N GLY A 118 -11.11 -14.69 -3.87
CA GLY A 118 -11.73 -14.90 -5.18
C GLY A 118 -12.33 -13.60 -5.75
N LEU A 119 -11.65 -12.48 -5.55
CA LEU A 119 -12.07 -11.16 -5.99
C LEU A 119 -11.06 -10.55 -6.98
N PRO A 120 -11.49 -9.75 -7.96
CA PRO A 120 -10.58 -8.91 -8.71
C PRO A 120 -10.04 -7.78 -7.83
N LEU A 121 -8.87 -7.25 -8.20
CA LEU A 121 -8.36 -6.00 -7.67
C LEU A 121 -8.88 -4.83 -8.50
N LEU A 122 -9.42 -3.82 -7.82
CA LEU A 122 -9.71 -2.53 -8.43
C LEU A 122 -8.39 -1.82 -8.76
N ASP A 123 -8.26 -1.29 -9.97
CA ASP A 123 -7.12 -0.46 -10.36
C ASP A 123 -7.21 0.93 -9.73
N GLY A 124 -6.80 0.97 -8.48
CA GLY A 124 -6.76 2.15 -7.66
C GLY A 124 -6.34 1.78 -6.25
N ASP A 125 -6.11 2.80 -5.44
CA ASP A 125 -5.92 2.65 -4.01
C ASP A 125 -6.54 3.85 -3.28
N ALA A 126 -6.42 3.89 -1.97
CA ALA A 126 -7.01 4.98 -1.20
C ALA A 126 -6.06 6.18 -1.06
N VAL A 127 -4.81 6.12 -1.51
CA VAL A 127 -3.80 7.12 -1.14
C VAL A 127 -2.81 7.49 -2.25
N GLY A 128 -2.51 6.60 -3.18
CA GLY A 128 -1.48 6.75 -4.22
C GLY A 128 -0.05 6.57 -3.70
N ARG A 129 0.13 6.35 -2.38
CA ARG A 129 1.40 6.12 -1.69
C ARG A 129 1.20 5.42 -0.35
N SER A 130 2.24 5.35 0.49
CA SER A 130 2.13 4.88 1.87
C SER A 130 1.99 6.03 2.88
N PHE A 131 1.15 5.83 3.90
CA PHE A 131 0.96 6.68 5.09
C PHE A 131 0.63 5.82 6.33
N PRO A 132 0.96 6.27 7.55
CA PRO A 132 0.79 5.44 8.74
C PRO A 132 -0.64 5.39 9.30
N GLY A 133 -1.46 6.44 9.12
CA GLY A 133 -2.75 6.56 9.79
C GLY A 133 -3.95 6.01 9.02
N PHE A 134 -4.96 5.50 9.73
CA PHE A 134 -6.21 5.01 9.13
C PHE A 134 -7.05 6.09 8.44
N ASP A 135 -6.95 7.35 8.87
CA ASP A 135 -7.72 8.47 8.32
C ASP A 135 -7.01 9.18 7.14
N GLN A 136 -5.77 8.79 6.83
CA GLN A 136 -4.99 9.38 5.74
C GLN A 136 -5.32 8.71 4.40
N VAL A 137 -6.61 8.69 4.05
CA VAL A 137 -7.16 8.04 2.86
C VAL A 137 -8.16 8.95 2.14
N ALA A 138 -8.20 8.92 0.81
CA ALA A 138 -9.11 9.69 -0.03
C ALA A 138 -10.58 9.45 0.33
N MET A 139 -10.92 8.22 0.73
CA MET A 139 -12.25 7.83 1.19
C MET A 139 -12.73 8.67 2.38
N ARG A 140 -11.82 9.09 3.27
CA ARG A 140 -12.13 9.97 4.40
C ARG A 140 -12.55 11.36 3.91
N LEU A 141 -11.83 11.90 2.93
CA LEU A 141 -12.13 13.20 2.31
C LEU A 141 -13.46 13.17 1.55
N ALA A 142 -13.77 12.05 0.88
CA ALA A 142 -15.03 11.81 0.19
C ALA A 142 -16.21 11.54 1.13
N GLY A 143 -16.00 11.56 2.45
CA GLY A 143 -17.07 11.34 3.42
C GLY A 143 -17.52 9.88 3.52
N ILE A 144 -16.75 8.90 3.05
CA ILE A 144 -17.01 7.48 3.31
C ILE A 144 -16.69 7.18 4.79
N PRO A 145 -17.60 6.56 5.55
CA PRO A 145 -17.34 6.27 6.95
C PRO A 145 -16.37 5.09 7.10
N PRO A 146 -15.45 5.10 8.07
CA PRO A 146 -14.56 3.96 8.31
C PRO A 146 -15.30 2.73 8.87
N THR A 147 -16.57 2.86 9.26
CA THR A 147 -17.31 1.87 10.04
C THR A 147 -18.30 1.04 9.19
N PRO A 148 -18.48 -0.27 9.49
CA PRO A 148 -17.62 -1.06 10.35
C PRO A 148 -16.20 -1.20 9.79
N THR A 149 -15.20 -1.19 10.68
CA THR A 149 -13.87 -1.69 10.34
C THR A 149 -13.75 -3.11 10.87
N VAL A 150 -13.49 -4.07 9.99
CA VAL A 150 -13.32 -5.48 10.30
C VAL A 150 -11.83 -5.81 10.31
N PHE A 151 -11.39 -6.53 11.33
CA PHE A 151 -10.03 -7.02 11.49
C PHE A 151 -10.04 -8.54 11.50
N ALA A 152 -9.04 -9.16 10.88
CA ALA A 152 -8.79 -10.60 10.98
C ALA A 152 -7.29 -10.91 11.14
N ASP A 153 -6.97 -11.95 11.90
CA ASP A 153 -5.63 -12.56 11.97
C ASP A 153 -5.59 -13.91 11.26
N GLU A 154 -4.40 -14.51 11.15
CA GLU A 154 -4.22 -15.83 10.52
C GLU A 154 -4.80 -17.01 11.32
N HIS A 155 -5.36 -16.76 12.50
CA HIS A 155 -6.03 -17.76 13.33
C HIS A 155 -7.55 -17.68 13.18
N ASP A 156 -8.02 -17.03 12.09
CA ASP A 156 -9.43 -16.80 11.77
C ASP A 156 -10.19 -16.03 12.85
N ARG A 157 -9.49 -15.29 13.73
CA ARG A 157 -10.15 -14.43 14.72
C ARG A 157 -10.61 -13.17 14.03
N VAL A 158 -11.90 -12.84 14.20
CA VAL A 158 -12.51 -11.66 13.57
C VAL A 158 -13.00 -10.69 14.65
N VAL A 159 -12.65 -9.42 14.51
CA VAL A 159 -13.17 -8.34 15.34
C VAL A 159 -13.72 -7.24 14.44
N ALA A 160 -14.98 -6.86 14.65
CA ALA A 160 -15.60 -5.74 13.94
C ALA A 160 -15.81 -4.55 14.90
N VAL A 161 -15.38 -3.37 14.47
CA VAL A 161 -15.48 -2.13 15.22
C VAL A 161 -16.56 -1.25 14.61
N HIS A 162 -17.60 -0.98 15.39
CA HIS A 162 -18.67 -0.04 15.07
C HIS A 162 -18.41 1.28 15.79
N LEU A 163 -18.27 2.37 15.04
CA LEU A 163 -18.02 3.69 15.60
C LEU A 163 -19.27 4.55 15.46
N GLY A 164 -19.66 5.23 16.55
CA GLY A 164 -20.78 6.18 16.54
C GLY A 164 -20.45 7.51 15.86
N ASN A 165 -19.16 7.82 15.71
CA ASN A 165 -18.64 8.93 14.93
C ASN A 165 -17.45 8.45 14.10
N ARG A 166 -16.80 9.35 13.36
CA ARG A 166 -15.72 8.97 12.44
C ARG A 166 -14.35 8.87 13.12
N ASP A 167 -14.25 9.08 14.43
CA ASP A 167 -12.97 9.25 15.12
C ASP A 167 -12.67 8.08 16.07
N GLY A 168 -11.43 7.98 16.55
CA GLY A 168 -11.04 6.99 17.56
C GLY A 168 -10.79 5.57 17.05
N LEU A 169 -10.76 5.34 15.72
CA LEU A 169 -10.42 4.03 15.16
C LEU A 169 -8.98 3.61 15.50
N GLU A 170 -8.02 4.53 15.37
CA GLU A 170 -6.59 4.26 15.55
C GLU A 170 -6.22 3.61 16.91
N PRO A 171 -6.61 4.17 18.08
CA PRO A 171 -6.28 3.55 19.36
C PRO A 171 -6.94 2.17 19.54
N LEU A 172 -8.19 2.01 19.09
CA LEU A 172 -8.89 0.72 19.14
C LEU A 172 -8.20 -0.32 18.25
N ALA A 173 -7.84 0.07 17.02
CA ALA A 173 -7.13 -0.77 16.08
C ALA A 173 -5.81 -1.25 16.66
N ARG A 174 -5.04 -0.38 17.33
CA ARG A 174 -3.78 -0.75 17.99
C ARG A 174 -3.97 -1.79 19.09
N THR A 175 -5.01 -1.65 19.91
CA THR A 175 -5.35 -2.66 20.93
C THR A 175 -5.70 -4.01 20.31
N ILE A 176 -6.53 -4.01 19.25
CA ILE A 176 -6.93 -5.23 18.54
C ILE A 176 -5.72 -5.92 17.90
N ILE A 177 -4.91 -5.17 17.17
CA ILE A 177 -3.68 -5.66 16.52
C ILE A 177 -2.70 -6.21 17.57
N GLY A 178 -2.57 -5.55 18.73
CA GLY A 178 -1.79 -6.06 19.85
C GLY A 178 -2.31 -7.42 20.35
N GLY A 179 -3.63 -7.56 20.50
CA GLY A 179 -4.28 -8.83 20.86
C GLY A 179 -4.11 -9.94 19.81
N PHE A 180 -3.94 -9.59 18.54
CA PHE A 180 -3.61 -10.51 17.46
C PHE A 180 -2.11 -10.86 17.38
N GLY A 181 -1.29 -10.30 18.26
CA GLY A 181 0.16 -10.53 18.30
C GLY A 181 0.93 -9.67 17.29
N GLY A 182 0.48 -8.43 17.08
CA GLY A 182 1.24 -7.39 16.40
C GLY A 182 0.95 -7.22 14.90
N ARG A 183 0.04 -8.01 14.32
CA ARG A 183 -0.38 -7.92 12.91
C ARG A 183 -1.86 -8.28 12.75
N ALA A 184 -2.52 -7.67 11.78
CA ALA A 184 -3.86 -7.99 11.32
C ALA A 184 -4.01 -7.65 9.82
N VAL A 185 -5.00 -8.23 9.16
CA VAL A 185 -5.62 -7.63 7.97
C VAL A 185 -6.81 -6.83 8.44
N SER A 186 -6.99 -5.62 7.89
CA SER A 186 -8.17 -4.82 8.16
C SER A 186 -8.87 -4.37 6.89
N SER A 187 -10.17 -4.16 7.03
CA SER A 187 -11.02 -3.60 6.00
C SER A 187 -12.05 -2.66 6.61
N GLY A 188 -12.04 -1.42 6.17
CA GLY A 188 -13.01 -0.39 6.53
C GLY A 188 -13.29 0.48 5.31
N TYR A 189 -14.06 1.55 5.46
CA TYR A 189 -14.43 2.43 4.34
C TYR A 189 -15.14 1.68 3.19
N MET A 190 -16.03 0.75 3.53
CA MET A 190 -16.83 0.05 2.54
C MET A 190 -17.68 1.05 1.76
N MET A 191 -17.73 0.88 0.45
CA MET A 191 -18.43 1.79 -0.44
C MET A 191 -18.96 1.03 -1.65
N THR A 192 -19.96 1.61 -2.29
CA THR A 192 -20.41 1.15 -3.61
C THR A 192 -19.39 1.53 -4.69
N VAL A 193 -19.43 0.85 -5.84
CA VAL A 193 -18.62 1.21 -7.01
C VAL A 193 -18.91 2.65 -7.46
N GLU A 194 -20.18 3.09 -7.40
CA GLU A 194 -20.56 4.47 -7.69
C GLU A 194 -19.86 5.48 -6.76
N GLN A 195 -19.86 5.20 -5.44
CA GLN A 195 -19.16 6.04 -4.47
C GLN A 195 -17.64 6.04 -4.67
N ALA A 196 -17.07 4.90 -5.06
CA ALA A 196 -15.63 4.76 -5.28
C ALA A 196 -15.11 5.72 -6.37
N ALA A 197 -15.94 6.08 -7.36
CA ALA A 197 -15.55 7.01 -8.43
C ALA A 197 -15.07 8.39 -7.93
N ALA A 198 -15.52 8.82 -6.75
CA ALA A 198 -15.09 10.07 -6.11
C ALA A 198 -14.23 9.87 -4.85
N ALA A 199 -13.90 8.62 -4.49
CA ALA A 199 -13.32 8.25 -3.20
C ALA A 199 -12.00 7.49 -3.29
N VAL A 200 -11.48 7.21 -4.49
CA VAL A 200 -10.22 6.47 -4.72
C VAL A 200 -9.25 7.26 -5.58
N VAL A 201 -7.97 6.93 -5.47
CA VAL A 201 -6.93 7.33 -6.41
C VAL A 201 -6.89 6.28 -7.53
N PRO A 202 -7.23 6.63 -8.78
CA PRO A 202 -7.29 5.67 -9.87
C PRO A 202 -5.90 5.23 -10.34
N ASP A 203 -5.86 4.12 -11.08
CA ASP A 203 -4.72 3.65 -11.89
C ASP A 203 -3.46 3.28 -11.09
N SER A 204 -3.55 3.16 -9.77
CA SER A 204 -2.37 2.96 -8.92
C SER A 204 -1.73 1.58 -9.10
N VAL A 205 -2.50 0.55 -9.47
CA VAL A 205 -1.99 -0.80 -9.74
C VAL A 205 -1.26 -0.81 -11.08
N ARG A 206 -1.87 -0.26 -12.13
CA ARG A 206 -1.23 -0.11 -13.46
C ARG A 206 0.02 0.76 -13.37
N LYS A 207 -0.05 1.86 -12.62
CA LYS A 207 1.09 2.75 -12.37
C LYS A 207 2.23 2.03 -11.67
N ALA A 208 1.96 1.25 -10.62
CA ALA A 208 2.98 0.46 -9.95
C ALA A 208 3.65 -0.52 -10.92
N LEU A 209 2.87 -1.31 -11.67
CA LEU A 209 3.45 -2.25 -12.64
C LEU A 209 4.33 -1.52 -13.67
N ARG A 210 3.84 -0.41 -14.22
CA ARG A 210 4.56 0.36 -15.23
C ARG A 210 5.88 0.94 -14.71
N ILE A 211 5.89 1.43 -13.47
CA ILE A 211 7.13 1.89 -12.82
C ILE A 211 8.12 0.73 -12.73
N GLY A 212 7.65 -0.44 -12.29
CA GLY A 212 8.45 -1.66 -12.19
C GLY A 212 9.08 -2.09 -13.51
N GLU A 213 8.29 -2.09 -14.58
CA GLU A 213 8.74 -2.43 -15.94
C GLU A 213 9.87 -1.50 -16.40
N ILE A 214 9.71 -0.18 -16.20
CA ILE A 214 10.74 0.81 -16.56
C ILE A 214 12.03 0.58 -15.78
N LEU A 215 11.93 0.23 -14.50
CA LEU A 215 13.09 -0.06 -13.66
C LEU A 215 13.78 -1.40 -13.98
N ALA A 216 13.07 -2.33 -14.63
CA ALA A 216 13.62 -3.62 -15.05
C ALA A 216 14.39 -3.54 -16.37
N GLU A 217 14.26 -2.43 -17.12
CA GLU A 217 14.99 -2.24 -18.37
C GLU A 217 16.51 -2.16 -18.13
N PRO A 218 17.34 -2.71 -19.03
CA PRO A 218 18.80 -2.75 -18.88
C PRO A 218 19.45 -1.39 -19.25
N VAL A 219 19.02 -0.32 -18.59
CA VAL A 219 19.52 1.04 -18.73
C VAL A 219 20.14 1.53 -17.43
N ALA A 220 20.88 2.64 -17.48
CA ALA A 220 21.39 3.26 -16.25
C ALA A 220 20.22 3.72 -15.37
N THR A 221 20.33 3.55 -14.05
CA THR A 221 19.28 3.96 -13.10
C THR A 221 18.88 5.41 -13.28
N ALA A 222 19.84 6.31 -13.52
CA ALA A 222 19.55 7.73 -13.75
C ALA A 222 18.64 7.96 -14.96
N ASP A 223 18.80 7.17 -16.04
CA ASP A 223 17.96 7.27 -17.24
C ASP A 223 16.57 6.69 -17.01
N ALA A 224 16.47 5.57 -16.27
CA ALA A 224 15.18 5.04 -15.84
C ALA A 224 14.42 6.06 -14.97
N ILE A 225 15.08 6.69 -14.00
CA ILE A 225 14.46 7.73 -13.14
C ILE A 225 14.02 8.96 -13.96
N ARG A 226 14.82 9.41 -14.94
CA ARG A 226 14.41 10.51 -15.84
C ARG A 226 13.18 10.14 -16.65
N ARG A 227 13.14 8.93 -17.21
CA ARG A 227 11.97 8.43 -17.93
C ARG A 227 10.73 8.34 -17.04
N LEU A 228 10.88 7.89 -15.79
CA LEU A 228 9.78 7.91 -14.82
C LEU A 228 9.29 9.35 -14.55
N ALA A 229 10.21 10.29 -14.42
CA ALA A 229 9.86 11.70 -14.25
C ALA A 229 9.10 12.25 -15.47
N ASP A 230 9.58 11.97 -16.68
CA ASP A 230 8.92 12.39 -17.93
C ASP A 230 7.53 11.76 -18.09
N GLU A 231 7.39 10.45 -17.80
CA GLU A 231 6.14 9.70 -18.00
C GLU A 231 5.07 10.07 -16.94
N PHE A 232 5.47 10.32 -15.70
CA PHE A 232 4.55 10.58 -14.59
C PHE A 232 4.52 12.03 -14.08
N GLY A 233 5.14 12.97 -14.83
CA GLY A 233 5.20 14.39 -14.46
C GLY A 233 6.00 14.67 -13.18
N GLY A 234 7.01 13.84 -12.90
CA GLY A 234 7.92 13.98 -11.79
C GLY A 234 9.08 14.95 -12.06
N VAL A 235 9.92 15.15 -11.05
CA VAL A 235 11.16 15.96 -11.15
C VAL A 235 12.33 15.17 -10.59
N ALA A 236 13.38 15.01 -11.39
CA ALA A 236 14.65 14.46 -10.91
C ALA A 236 15.38 15.51 -10.07
N ILE A 237 15.42 15.31 -8.75
CA ILE A 237 15.98 16.29 -7.80
C ILE A 237 17.52 16.30 -7.83
N ILE A 238 18.13 15.10 -7.76
CA ILE A 238 19.57 14.91 -7.72
C ILE A 238 19.96 13.50 -8.19
N GLU A 239 21.00 13.40 -9.00
CA GLU A 239 21.77 12.18 -9.23
C GLU A 239 23.04 12.24 -8.35
N GLY A 240 23.25 11.24 -7.49
CA GLY A 240 24.37 11.31 -6.56
C GLY A 240 24.63 10.04 -5.79
N ARG A 241 25.67 10.10 -4.96
CA ARG A 241 26.04 9.06 -4.00
C ARG A 241 25.51 9.44 -2.61
N VAL A 242 24.96 8.46 -1.90
CA VAL A 242 24.66 8.61 -0.47
C VAL A 242 25.98 8.76 0.30
N ALA A 243 26.22 9.97 0.81
CA ALA A 243 27.45 10.33 1.53
C ALA A 243 27.35 10.03 3.02
N ALA A 244 26.17 10.20 3.62
CA ALA A 244 25.93 9.93 5.03
C ALA A 244 24.46 9.55 5.28
N VAL A 245 24.24 8.71 6.31
CA VAL A 245 22.92 8.41 6.87
C VAL A 245 23.00 8.59 8.37
N LEU A 246 22.30 9.58 8.89
CA LEU A 246 22.22 9.92 10.30
C LEU A 246 20.90 9.39 10.86
N ARG A 247 21.01 8.34 11.67
CA ARG A 247 19.87 7.77 12.40
C ARG A 247 19.93 8.31 13.83
N PRO A 248 18.87 8.97 14.32
CA PRO A 248 18.83 9.37 15.71
C PRO A 248 18.95 8.14 16.62
N THR A 249 19.71 8.25 17.70
CA THR A 249 19.80 7.25 18.76
C THR A 249 19.08 7.80 20.01
N GLY A 250 17.98 7.18 20.44
CA GLY A 250 17.22 7.61 21.62
C GLY A 250 15.75 7.19 21.62
N VAL A 251 14.97 7.59 22.63
CA VAL A 251 13.55 7.22 22.83
C VAL A 251 12.58 8.37 22.55
N ALA A 252 13.06 9.50 22.00
CA ALA A 252 12.22 10.67 21.71
C ALA A 252 11.34 10.44 20.46
N SER A 253 10.12 10.98 20.45
CA SER A 253 9.06 10.69 19.48
C SER A 253 9.24 11.27 18.07
N ASP A 254 10.21 12.16 17.84
CA ASP A 254 10.41 12.89 16.57
C ASP A 254 11.72 12.51 15.86
N GLN A 255 11.99 11.22 15.71
CA GLN A 255 13.23 10.75 15.09
C GLN A 255 13.11 10.68 13.57
N HIS A 256 13.50 11.77 12.91
CA HIS A 256 13.74 11.77 11.48
C HIS A 256 15.14 11.25 11.17
N THR A 257 15.23 10.21 10.34
CA THR A 257 16.48 9.82 9.70
C THR A 257 16.83 10.86 8.65
N ARG A 258 18.11 11.25 8.61
CA ARG A 258 18.62 12.17 7.59
C ARG A 258 19.58 11.46 6.68
N ALA A 259 19.46 11.65 5.37
CA ALA A 259 20.46 11.19 4.41
C ALA A 259 21.02 12.38 3.64
N MET A 260 22.34 12.40 3.48
CA MET A 260 23.03 13.37 2.63
C MET A 260 23.38 12.72 1.32
N VAL A 261 22.94 13.30 0.21
CA VAL A 261 23.27 12.88 -1.15
C VAL A 261 24.22 13.90 -1.76
N GLN A 262 25.43 13.45 -2.11
CA GLN A 262 26.41 14.25 -2.81
C GLN A 262 26.27 14.03 -4.32
N GLY A 263 26.05 15.11 -5.06
CA GLY A 263 25.75 15.05 -6.48
C GLY A 263 26.92 14.54 -7.32
N THR A 264 26.59 13.82 -8.37
CA THR A 264 27.52 13.25 -9.36
C THR A 264 27.13 13.69 -10.76
N GLY A 265 28.04 13.55 -11.73
CA GLY A 265 27.75 13.91 -13.12
C GLY A 265 27.31 15.37 -13.26
N ARG A 266 26.07 15.58 -13.74
CA ARG A 266 25.49 16.92 -13.94
C ARG A 266 25.21 17.67 -12.63
N ASP A 267 25.09 16.94 -11.52
CA ASP A 267 24.83 17.51 -10.19
C ASP A 267 26.10 17.65 -9.35
N SER A 268 27.29 17.47 -9.95
CA SER A 268 28.56 17.59 -9.22
C SER A 268 28.69 18.97 -8.54
N GLY A 269 29.02 18.94 -7.25
CA GLY A 269 29.11 20.15 -6.42
C GLY A 269 27.82 20.50 -5.66
N ARG A 270 26.68 19.84 -5.96
CA ARG A 270 25.45 19.96 -5.17
C ARG A 270 25.42 18.94 -4.04
N THR A 271 24.74 19.31 -2.96
CA THR A 271 24.44 18.41 -1.83
C THR A 271 22.98 18.57 -1.46
N VAL A 272 22.25 17.45 -1.39
CA VAL A 272 20.85 17.42 -0.99
C VAL A 272 20.69 16.63 0.30
N ARG A 273 20.02 17.23 1.28
CA ARG A 273 19.60 16.57 2.52
C ARG A 273 18.17 16.03 2.38
N LEU A 274 17.98 14.74 2.64
CA LEU A 274 16.69 14.09 2.72
C LEU A 274 16.29 13.93 4.19
N GLU A 275 15.09 14.38 4.55
CA GLU A 275 14.45 14.10 5.85
C GLU A 275 13.44 12.97 5.70
N MET A 276 13.55 11.94 6.54
CA MET A 276 12.75 10.73 6.48
C MET A 276 12.19 10.38 7.86
N GLY A 277 10.88 10.19 7.97
CA GLY A 277 10.27 9.52 9.12
C GLY A 277 10.03 8.05 8.79
N HIS A 278 8.77 7.63 8.82
CA HIS A 278 8.35 6.38 8.18
C HIS A 278 8.40 6.44 6.65
N HIS A 279 8.47 7.64 6.07
CA HIS A 279 8.45 7.94 4.62
C HIS A 279 9.42 9.09 4.33
N TYR A 280 9.80 9.31 3.07
CA TYR A 280 10.45 10.56 2.62
C TYR A 280 9.50 11.74 2.84
N LEU A 281 9.96 12.74 3.59
CA LEU A 281 9.17 13.92 3.98
C LEU A 281 9.58 15.16 3.20
N ALA A 282 10.89 15.41 3.10
CA ALA A 282 11.41 16.61 2.45
C ALA A 282 12.82 16.39 1.88
N ALA A 283 13.16 17.16 0.86
CA ALA A 283 14.49 17.28 0.29
C ALA A 283 14.91 18.77 0.33
N PHE A 284 16.10 19.04 0.85
CA PHE A 284 16.68 20.38 0.96
C PHE A 284 17.94 20.45 0.11
N ASP A 285 18.05 21.44 -0.77
CA ASP A 285 19.25 21.71 -1.56
C ASP A 285 20.14 22.71 -0.79
N GLY A 286 21.34 22.29 -0.40
CA GLY A 286 22.18 22.99 0.57
C GLY A 286 21.98 22.55 2.02
N ASP A 287 22.65 23.23 2.95
CA ASP A 287 22.55 23.01 4.41
C ASP A 287 21.25 23.60 4.99
#